data_AF-A0A354U6Y6-F1
#
_entry.id   AF-A0A354U6Y6-F1
#
_cell.length_a   1.000
_cell.length_b   1.000
_cell.length_c   1.000
_cell.angle_alpha   90.00
_cell.angle_beta   90.00
_cell.angle_gamma   90.00
#
_symmetry.space_group_name_H-M   'P 1'
#
loop_
_entity.id
_entity.type
_entity.pdbx_description
1 polymer ?
#
loop_
_entity_poly.entity_id
_entity_poly.type
_entity_poly.pdbx_seq_one_letter_code
_entity_poly.pdbx_strand_id
1 'polypeptide(L)'
;MTENDVLNAIREAVARMKTQGALARQTGISQSTISDYLNGRYAVGNMNLNTLFKLFPALTIDFFGDSESAARELNRKQLLKLFANLSAEEQLEAITMIAAAFGKSSREKKS
;
A
#
# COMPACT_ATOMS: atom_id res chain seq x y z
N MET A 1 5.81 -2.93 -1.70
CA MET A 1 5.37 -4.33 -1.45
C MET A 1 6.60 -5.21 -1.47
N THR A 2 6.81 -5.99 -0.43
CA THR A 2 7.90 -6.97 -0.26
C THR A 2 7.35 -8.39 -0.43
N GLU A 3 8.23 -9.39 -0.58
CA GLU A 3 7.81 -10.79 -0.62
C GLU A 3 7.07 -11.22 0.67
N ASN A 4 7.50 -10.71 1.82
CA ASN A 4 6.84 -10.96 3.09
C ASN A 4 5.42 -10.37 3.15
N ASP A 5 5.20 -9.21 2.53
CA ASP A 5 3.86 -8.60 2.46
C ASP A 5 2.90 -9.53 1.71
N VAL A 6 3.34 -10.08 0.58
CA VAL A 6 2.55 -11.02 -0.23
C VAL A 6 2.32 -12.32 0.54
N LEU A 7 3.34 -12.88 1.20
CA LEU A 7 3.18 -14.10 2.00
C LEU A 7 2.17 -13.91 3.13
N ASN A 8 2.22 -12.77 3.82
CA ASN A 8 1.23 -12.43 4.85
C ASN A 8 -0.16 -12.25 4.26
N ALA A 9 -0.29 -11.66 3.07
CA ALA A 9 -1.56 -11.57 2.37
C ALA A 9 -2.12 -12.95 1.99
N ILE A 10 -1.28 -13.94 1.61
CA ILE A 10 -1.73 -15.32 1.37
C ILE A 10 -2.25 -15.96 2.67
N ARG A 11 -1.55 -15.77 3.80
CA ARG A 11 -2.00 -16.26 5.11
C ARG A 11 -3.36 -15.67 5.49
N GLU A 12 -3.51 -14.37 5.32
CA GLU A 12 -4.76 -13.65 5.57
C GLU A 12 -5.88 -14.13 4.65
N ALA A 13 -5.61 -14.36 3.37
CA ALA A 13 -6.60 -14.91 2.43
C ALA A 13 -7.08 -16.30 2.85
N VAL A 14 -6.17 -17.17 3.31
CA VAL A 14 -6.54 -18.48 3.87
C VAL A 14 -7.37 -18.34 5.13
N ALA A 15 -7.01 -17.43 6.04
CA ALA A 15 -7.76 -17.18 7.27
C ALA A 15 -9.19 -16.72 6.99
N ARG A 16 -9.39 -15.79 6.05
CA ARG A 16 -10.72 -15.32 5.61
C ARG A 16 -11.57 -16.44 5.03
N MET A 17 -10.94 -17.34 4.27
CA MET A 17 -11.60 -18.50 3.69
C MET A 17 -11.68 -19.72 4.63
N LYS A 18 -11.17 -19.58 5.86
CA LYS A 18 -11.05 -20.60 6.92
C LYS A 18 -10.10 -21.76 6.61
N THR A 19 -9.93 -22.15 5.34
CA THR A 19 -9.07 -23.28 4.94
C THR A 19 -8.37 -23.03 3.61
N GLN A 20 -7.22 -23.66 3.41
CA GLN A 20 -6.49 -23.62 2.12
C GLN A 20 -7.34 -24.22 0.99
N GLY A 21 -8.10 -25.28 1.27
CA GLY A 21 -8.99 -25.92 0.28
C GLY A 21 -10.15 -25.02 -0.16
N ALA A 22 -10.69 -24.18 0.73
CA ALA A 22 -11.71 -23.21 0.37
C ALA A 22 -11.14 -22.10 -0.54
N LEU A 23 -9.95 -21.59 -0.21
CA LEU A 23 -9.25 -20.61 -1.06
C LEU A 23 -8.90 -21.22 -2.43
N ALA A 24 -8.47 -22.48 -2.48
CA ALA A 24 -8.18 -23.20 -3.71
C ALA A 24 -9.39 -23.26 -4.64
N ARG A 25 -10.56 -23.61 -4.11
CA ARG A 25 -11.82 -23.67 -4.88
C ARG A 25 -12.24 -22.31 -5.42
N GLN A 26 -12.08 -21.25 -4.63
CA GLN A 26 -12.46 -19.90 -5.04
C GLN A 26 -11.53 -19.34 -6.13
N THR A 27 -10.22 -19.56 -5.98
CA THR A 27 -9.20 -18.95 -6.84
C THR A 27 -8.83 -19.81 -8.04
N GLY A 28 -9.20 -21.09 -8.04
CA GLY A 28 -8.77 -22.07 -9.03
C GLY A 28 -7.27 -22.42 -8.94
N ILE A 29 -6.61 -22.07 -7.84
CA ILE A 29 -5.23 -22.46 -7.53
C ILE A 29 -5.27 -23.75 -6.74
N SER A 30 -4.37 -24.69 -7.02
CA SER A 30 -4.35 -25.94 -6.27
C SER A 30 -4.01 -25.72 -4.79
N GLN A 31 -4.62 -26.50 -3.90
CA GLN A 31 -4.31 -26.44 -2.47
C GLN A 31 -2.82 -26.73 -2.18
N SER A 32 -2.20 -27.64 -2.95
CA SER A 32 -0.77 -27.92 -2.82
C SER A 32 0.07 -26.69 -3.16
N THR A 33 -0.24 -25.96 -4.23
CA THR A 33 0.44 -24.71 -4.57
C THR A 33 0.34 -23.68 -3.44
N ILE A 34 -0.84 -23.51 -2.84
CA ILE A 34 -1.02 -22.61 -1.68
C ILE A 34 -0.15 -23.08 -0.50
N SER A 35 -0.14 -24.39 -0.23
CA SER A 35 0.70 -24.99 0.81
C SER A 35 2.20 -24.80 0.54
N ASP A 36 2.64 -24.90 -0.72
CA ASP A 36 4.04 -24.73 -1.11
C ASP A 36 4.53 -23.30 -0.84
N TYR A 37 3.71 -22.28 -1.11
CA TYR A 37 4.05 -20.90 -0.74
C TYR A 37 4.07 -20.70 0.77
N LEU A 38 3.05 -21.21 1.50
CA LEU A 38 2.95 -21.02 2.96
C LEU A 38 4.10 -21.68 3.73
N ASN A 39 4.60 -22.80 3.22
CA ASN A 39 5.72 -23.54 3.79
C ASN A 39 7.08 -23.09 3.25
N GLY A 40 7.12 -22.11 2.34
CA GLY A 40 8.37 -21.59 1.76
C GLY A 40 9.04 -22.54 0.76
N ARG A 41 8.35 -23.58 0.27
CA ARG A 41 8.85 -24.42 -0.83
C ARG A 41 8.85 -23.67 -2.15
N TYR A 42 7.89 -22.76 -2.35
CA TYR A 42 7.89 -21.80 -3.45
C TYR A 42 8.25 -20.41 -2.93
N ALA A 43 9.23 -19.79 -3.58
CA ALA A 43 9.57 -18.39 -3.37
C ALA A 43 8.48 -17.49 -3.96
N VAL A 44 8.05 -16.50 -3.18
CA VAL A 44 7.07 -15.50 -3.64
C VAL A 44 7.60 -14.70 -4.82
N GLY A 45 8.91 -14.39 -4.84
CA GLY A 45 9.55 -13.73 -5.97
C GLY A 45 9.43 -14.47 -7.31
N ASN A 46 9.16 -15.78 -7.28
CA ASN A 46 8.96 -16.60 -8.48
C ASN A 46 7.47 -16.82 -8.83
N MET A 47 6.55 -16.17 -8.10
CA MET A 47 5.13 -16.25 -8.37
C MET A 47 4.81 -15.60 -9.72
N ASN A 48 4.13 -16.33 -10.60
CA ASN A 48 3.65 -15.73 -11.86
C ASN A 48 2.47 -14.78 -11.59
N LEU A 49 2.31 -13.78 -12.47
CA LEU A 49 1.27 -12.75 -12.33
C LEU A 49 -0.16 -13.34 -12.35
N ASN A 50 -0.38 -14.43 -13.08
CA ASN A 50 -1.70 -15.08 -13.13
C ASN A 50 -2.09 -15.67 -11.77
N THR A 51 -1.15 -16.30 -11.06
CA THR A 51 -1.35 -16.77 -9.67
C THR A 51 -1.60 -15.59 -8.74
N LEU A 52 -0.83 -14.50 -8.89
CA LEU A 52 -1.01 -13.30 -8.09
C LEU A 52 -2.42 -12.69 -8.25
N PHE A 53 -2.90 -12.53 -9.49
CA PHE A 53 -4.22 -11.97 -9.77
C PHE A 53 -5.37 -12.88 -9.35
N LYS A 54 -5.18 -14.21 -9.43
CA LYS A 54 -6.16 -15.17 -8.91
C LYS A 54 -6.28 -15.12 -7.39
N LEU A 55 -5.17 -14.97 -6.67
CA LEU A 55 -5.18 -14.84 -5.21
C LEU A 55 -5.79 -13.51 -4.74
N PHE A 56 -5.54 -12.44 -5.49
CA PHE A 56 -5.94 -11.08 -5.12
C PHE A 56 -6.68 -10.39 -6.28
N PRO A 57 -7.97 -10.70 -6.51
CA PRO A 57 -8.72 -10.16 -7.65
C PRO A 57 -8.92 -8.65 -7.59
N ALA A 58 -8.90 -8.07 -6.38
CA ALA A 58 -9.03 -6.65 -6.12
C ALA A 58 -7.66 -5.95 -5.97
N LEU A 59 -6.56 -6.61 -6.32
CA LEU A 59 -5.23 -6.02 -6.28
C LEU A 59 -5.12 -4.88 -7.30
N THR A 60 -4.70 -3.71 -6.83
CA THR A 60 -4.31 -2.60 -7.68
C THR A 60 -2.79 -2.52 -7.72
N ILE A 61 -2.22 -2.46 -8.93
CA ILE A 61 -0.77 -2.28 -9.14
C ILE A 61 -0.55 -0.87 -9.67
N ASP A 62 0.29 -0.12 -8.98
CA ASP A 62 0.89 1.10 -9.50
C ASP A 62 2.29 0.78 -10.02
N PHE A 63 2.47 0.87 -11.33
CA PHE A 63 3.73 0.54 -12.00
C PHE A 63 4.78 1.64 -11.88
N PHE A 64 4.35 2.90 -11.72
CA PHE A 64 5.24 4.06 -11.83
C PHE A 64 5.29 4.90 -10.55
N GLY A 65 4.39 4.64 -9.59
CA GLY A 65 4.31 5.41 -8.35
C GLY A 65 3.63 6.77 -8.53
N ASP A 66 3.09 7.04 -9.72
CA ASP A 66 2.43 8.32 -10.06
C ASP A 66 0.98 8.37 -9.56
N SER A 67 0.43 7.25 -9.09
CA SER A 67 -0.90 7.25 -8.49
C SER A 67 -0.81 7.72 -7.04
N GLU A 68 -1.12 9.01 -6.81
CA GLU A 68 -1.37 9.46 -5.45
C GLU A 68 -2.52 8.64 -4.84
N SER A 69 -2.34 8.14 -3.62
CA SER A 69 -3.42 7.41 -2.95
C SER A 69 -4.67 8.30 -2.88
N ALA A 70 -5.86 7.72 -3.07
CA ALA A 70 -7.11 8.48 -3.05
C ALA A 70 -7.28 9.32 -1.76
N ALA A 71 -6.75 8.84 -0.64
CA ALA A 71 -6.70 9.57 0.63
C ALA A 71 -5.76 10.79 0.57
N ARG A 72 -4.58 10.66 -0.07
CA ARG A 72 -3.63 11.77 -0.25
C ARG A 72 -4.19 12.83 -1.18
N GLU A 73 -4.86 12.43 -2.26
CA GLU A 73 -5.54 13.34 -3.17
C GLU A 73 -6.71 14.06 -2.49
N LEU A 74 -7.50 13.37 -1.64
CA LEU A 74 -8.57 14.00 -0.85
C LEU A 74 -8.01 15.02 0.14
N ASN A 75 -6.95 14.66 0.86
CA ASN A 75 -6.26 15.58 1.78
C ASN A 75 -5.67 16.78 1.06
N ARG A 76 -5.06 16.57 -0.12
CA ARG A 76 -4.54 17.64 -0.99
C ARG A 76 -5.65 18.60 -1.40
N LYS A 77 -6.79 18.08 -1.87
CA LYS A 77 -7.96 18.90 -2.25
C LYS A 77 -8.50 19.70 -1.07
N GLN A 78 -8.61 19.09 0.11
CA GLN A 78 -9.07 19.78 1.32
C GLN A 78 -8.10 20.87 1.76
N LEU A 79 -6.80 20.58 1.79
CA LEU A 79 -5.76 21.56 2.13
C LEU A 79 -5.78 22.75 1.16
N LEU A 80 -5.84 22.50 -0.16
CA LEU A 80 -5.91 23.57 -1.15
C LEU A 80 -7.18 24.41 -0.99
N LYS A 81 -8.32 23.79 -0.70
CA LYS A 81 -9.57 24.52 -0.48
C LYS A 81 -9.51 25.41 0.76
N LEU A 82 -8.96 24.91 1.86
CA LEU A 82 -8.77 25.69 3.09
C LEU A 82 -7.79 26.84 2.85
N PHE A 83 -6.66 26.55 2.20
CA PHE A 83 -5.62 27.54 1.92
C PHE A 83 -6.10 28.65 0.97
N ALA A 84 -6.87 28.30 -0.07
CA ALA A 84 -7.44 29.26 -1.01
C ALA A 84 -8.48 30.20 -0.38
N ASN A 85 -9.09 29.82 0.74
CA ASN A 85 -10.03 30.66 1.47
C ASN A 85 -9.35 31.65 2.42
N LEU A 86 -8.03 31.53 2.64
CA LEU A 86 -7.24 32.45 3.45
C LEU A 86 -6.82 33.67 2.64
N SER A 87 -6.69 34.81 3.30
CA SER A 87 -6.04 36.00 2.75
C SER A 87 -4.56 35.76 2.48
N ALA A 88 -3.92 36.62 1.68
CA ALA A 88 -2.50 36.49 1.36
C ALA A 88 -1.59 36.53 2.61
N GLU A 89 -1.96 37.32 3.62
CA GLU A 89 -1.22 37.40 4.89
C GLU A 89 -1.36 36.10 5.71
N GLU A 90 -2.58 35.57 5.83
CA GLU A 90 -2.84 34.30 6.52
C GLU A 90 -2.20 33.10 5.81
N GLN A 91 -2.16 33.11 4.48
CA GLN A 91 -1.45 32.10 3.69
C GLN A 91 0.05 32.10 4.01
N LEU A 92 0.67 33.28 4.08
CA LEU A 92 2.08 33.44 4.40
C LEU A 92 2.39 33.01 5.84
N GLU A 93 1.52 33.38 6.78
CA GLU A 93 1.63 32.96 8.18
C GLU A 93 1.51 31.44 8.32
N ALA A 94 0.53 30.82 7.66
CA ALA A 94 0.35 29.37 7.65
C ALA A 94 1.57 28.63 7.08
N ILE A 95 2.14 29.10 5.95
CA ILE A 95 3.38 28.54 5.39
C ILE A 95 4.53 28.67 6.39
N THR A 96 4.65 29.83 7.05
CA THR A 96 5.72 30.09 8.02
C THR A 96 5.61 29.19 9.24
N MET A 97 4.40 28.97 9.77
CA MET A 97 4.16 28.03 10.86
C MET A 97 4.53 26.59 10.48
N ILE A 98 4.12 26.13 9.29
CA ILE A 98 4.47 24.80 8.79
C ILE A 98 5.99 24.67 8.66
N ALA A 99 6.65 25.68 8.07
CA ALA A 99 8.11 25.71 7.93
C ALA A 99 8.82 25.71 9.30
N ALA A 100 8.30 26.42 10.30
CA ALA A 100 8.87 26.43 11.65
C ALA A 100 8.67 25.09 12.39
N ALA A 101 7.50 24.47 12.23
CA ALA A 101 7.18 23.18 12.85
C ALA A 101 8.02 22.04 12.27
N PHE A 102 8.28 22.04 10.96
CA PHE A 102 8.96 20.93 10.27
C PHE A 102 10.41 21.21 9.86
N GLY A 103 10.82 22.49 9.78
CA GLY A 103 12.14 22.93 9.32
C GLY A 103 13.30 22.61 10.26
N LYS A 104 13.04 22.27 11.53
CA LYS A 104 14.09 21.81 12.46
C LYS A 104 14.58 20.39 12.17
N SER A 105 13.77 19.54 11.53
CA SER A 105 14.16 18.14 11.25
C SER A 105 15.18 17.96 10.12
N SER A 106 15.39 18.98 9.27
CA SER A 106 16.30 18.93 8.12
C SER A 106 17.73 19.37 8.41
N ARG A 107 18.03 19.92 9.60
CA ARG A 107 19.38 20.42 9.95
C ARG A 107 20.24 19.45 10.76
N GLU A 108 19.70 18.35 11.28
CA GLU A 108 20.45 17.41 12.15
C GLU A 108 21.03 16.17 11.43
N LYS A 109 20.89 16.04 10.10
CA LYS A 109 21.50 14.93 9.33
C LYS A 109 22.77 15.32 8.56
N LYS A 110 23.65 16.10 9.17
CA LYS A 110 25.05 16.27 8.75
C LYS A 110 25.96 16.33 9.98
N SER A 111 26.27 15.16 10.53
CA SER A 111 27.52 14.91 11.26
C SER A 111 27.87 13.44 11.19
#